data_AF-A0A2D8C2G8-F1
#
_entry.id   AF-A0A2D8C2G8-F1
#
_cell.length_a   1.000
_cell.length_b   1.000
_cell.length_c   1.000
_cell.angle_alpha   90.00
_cell.angle_beta   90.00
_cell.angle_gamma   90.00
#
_symmetry.space_group_name_H-M   'P 1'
#
loop_
_entity.id
_entity.type
_entity.pdbx_description
1 polymer ?
#
loop_
_entity_poly.entity_id
_entity_poly.type
_entity_poly.pdbx_seq_one_letter_code
_entity_poly.pdbx_strand_id
1 'polypeptide(L)'
;MDNYDQYIQAEVGSWLFQMKKPPSLGSKMTHGVQKKINDWIPEKVHKAITSAIENMVKAVSTGSSWIVPRPEENMPFKVREFKVRNRIKWYRNTASVEGAVTGAGGILMGFADFPAFLTIKMKMLFDIAALYGVNTKEYQERLFLLYVFQLTFSSQQRKNNLIELVENWESYKESLPASMDEFDWKTFQLDYRDYIDLAKLAQLIPLIGAGVGAIANYRLTEQLGRNAMNAFRLRLLTQ
;
A
#
# COMPACT_ATOMS: atom_id res chain seq x y z
N MET A 1 -27.45 -5.68 -16.30
CA MET A 1 -26.35 -5.23 -15.41
C MET A 1 -26.64 -3.79 -15.05
N ASP A 2 -26.54 -3.45 -13.76
CA ASP A 2 -26.74 -2.07 -13.29
C ASP A 2 -25.64 -1.17 -13.91
N ASN A 3 -25.95 0.10 -14.17
CA ASN A 3 -24.99 1.08 -14.73
C ASN A 3 -23.73 1.18 -13.84
N TYR A 4 -23.90 0.95 -12.53
CA TYR A 4 -22.80 0.94 -11.59
C TYR A 4 -21.83 -0.23 -11.77
N ASP A 5 -22.32 -1.42 -12.10
CA ASP A 5 -21.47 -2.61 -12.30
C ASP A 5 -20.57 -2.43 -13.54
N GLN A 6 -21.12 -1.88 -14.62
CA GLN A 6 -20.35 -1.55 -15.83
C GLN A 6 -19.24 -0.54 -15.55
N TYR A 7 -19.54 0.48 -14.73
CA TYR A 7 -18.55 1.45 -14.28
C TYR A 7 -17.42 0.78 -13.48
N ILE A 8 -17.73 -0.14 -12.56
CA ILE A 8 -16.73 -0.86 -11.78
C ILE A 8 -15.84 -1.73 -12.67
N GLN A 9 -16.44 -2.48 -13.61
CA GLN A 9 -15.70 -3.32 -14.55
C GLN A 9 -14.73 -2.47 -15.40
N ALA A 10 -15.18 -1.31 -15.87
CA ALA A 10 -14.33 -0.38 -16.61
C ALA A 10 -13.18 0.18 -15.74
N GLU A 11 -13.45 0.56 -14.49
CA GLU A 11 -12.41 1.02 -13.57
C GLU A 11 -11.37 -0.07 -13.25
N VAL A 12 -11.82 -1.30 -12.99
CA VAL A 12 -10.94 -2.45 -12.72
C VAL A 12 -10.13 -2.79 -13.97
N GLY A 13 -10.72 -2.78 -15.16
CA GLY A 13 -10.02 -3.02 -16.42
C GLY A 13 -8.94 -1.97 -16.69
N SER A 14 -9.26 -0.68 -16.50
CA SER A 14 -8.29 0.41 -16.63
C SER A 14 -7.16 0.29 -15.60
N TRP A 15 -7.49 -0.10 -14.37
CA TRP A 15 -6.50 -0.32 -13.32
C TRP A 15 -5.57 -1.50 -13.64
N LEU A 16 -6.11 -2.64 -14.07
CA LEU A 16 -5.33 -3.80 -14.50
C LEU A 16 -4.39 -3.45 -15.64
N PHE A 17 -4.88 -2.71 -16.66
CA PHE A 17 -4.04 -2.22 -17.75
C PHE A 17 -2.87 -1.38 -17.24
N GLN A 18 -3.10 -0.50 -16.26
CA GLN A 18 -2.05 0.30 -15.64
C GLN A 18 -1.05 -0.54 -14.85
N MET A 19 -1.51 -1.55 -14.09
CA MET A 19 -0.63 -2.43 -13.32
C MET A 19 0.25 -3.33 -14.21
N LYS A 20 -0.25 -3.70 -15.40
CA LYS A 20 0.46 -4.59 -16.35
C LYS A 20 1.38 -3.85 -17.34
N LYS A 21 1.51 -2.51 -17.25
CA LYS A 21 2.39 -1.74 -18.16
C LYS A 21 3.84 -2.25 -18.11
N PRO A 22 4.56 -2.27 -19.24
CA PRO A 22 5.98 -2.63 -19.23
C PRO A 22 6.81 -1.58 -18.45
N PRO A 23 7.91 -1.99 -17.78
CA PRO A 23 8.82 -1.05 -17.15
C PRO A 23 9.43 -0.09 -18.18
N SER A 24 9.53 1.20 -17.83
CA SER A 24 10.17 2.19 -18.70
C SER A 24 11.69 2.01 -18.71
N LEU A 25 12.37 2.36 -19.82
CA LEU A 25 13.83 2.24 -19.95
C LEU A 25 14.58 3.05 -18.88
N GLY A 26 14.05 4.22 -18.50
CA GLY A 26 14.60 5.04 -17.41
C GLY A 26 14.53 4.37 -16.04
N SER A 27 13.49 3.58 -15.75
CA SER A 27 13.38 2.84 -14.48
C SER A 27 14.43 1.73 -14.33
N LYS A 28 14.94 1.18 -15.44
CA LYS A 28 16.01 0.17 -15.43
C LYS A 28 17.36 0.79 -15.05
N MET A 29 17.60 2.04 -15.44
CA MET A 29 18.86 2.75 -15.12
C MET A 29 18.93 3.21 -13.66
N THR A 30 17.81 3.61 -13.04
CA THR A 30 17.78 4.03 -11.62
C THR A 30 17.98 2.86 -10.64
N HIS A 31 17.64 1.63 -11.01
CA HIS A 31 17.89 0.45 -10.16
C HIS A 31 19.38 0.23 -9.89
N GLY A 32 20.27 0.57 -10.83
CA GLY A 32 21.72 0.42 -10.66
C GLY A 32 22.32 1.35 -9.60
N VAL A 33 21.74 2.54 -9.42
CA VAL A 33 22.16 3.51 -8.39
C VAL A 33 21.52 3.16 -7.03
N GLN A 34 20.26 2.75 -7.01
CA GLN A 34 19.55 2.30 -5.80
C GLN A 34 20.23 1.08 -5.15
N LYS A 35 20.69 0.12 -5.96
CA LYS A 35 21.39 -1.08 -5.45
C LYS A 35 22.67 -0.74 -4.69
N LYS A 36 23.46 0.23 -5.17
CA LYS A 36 24.71 0.67 -4.50
C LYS A 36 24.48 1.39 -3.16
N ILE A 37 23.36 2.09 -2.98
CA ILE A 37 23.01 2.74 -1.71
C ILE A 37 22.54 1.70 -0.69
N ASN A 38 21.82 0.67 -1.14
CA ASN A 38 21.39 -0.45 -0.28
C ASN A 38 22.58 -1.20 0.33
N ASP A 39 23.64 -1.41 -0.45
CA ASP A 39 24.85 -2.11 0.03
C ASP A 39 25.65 -1.29 1.06
N TRP A 40 25.33 -0.01 1.27
CA TRP A 40 26.00 0.89 2.22
C TRP A 40 25.34 0.92 3.61
N ILE A 41 24.12 0.40 3.75
CA ILE A 41 23.43 0.32 5.04
C ILE A 41 23.81 -1.00 5.73
N PRO A 42 24.34 -0.96 6.98
CA PRO A 42 24.72 -2.19 7.68
C PRO A 42 23.55 -3.16 7.89
N GLU A 43 23.76 -4.46 7.73
CA GLU A 43 22.73 -5.50 7.92
C GLU A 43 22.02 -5.45 9.28
N LYS A 44 22.72 -5.01 10.35
CA LYS A 44 22.12 -4.81 11.68
C LYS A 44 20.99 -3.77 11.66
N VAL A 45 21.15 -2.71 10.85
CA VAL A 45 20.15 -1.65 10.70
C VAL A 45 18.96 -2.16 9.88
N HIS A 46 19.22 -2.89 8.79
CA HIS A 46 18.16 -3.56 8.03
C HIS A 46 17.33 -4.48 8.92
N LYS A 47 17.98 -5.32 9.75
CA LYS A 47 17.29 -6.23 10.66
C LYS A 47 16.42 -5.48 11.68
N ALA A 48 16.94 -4.42 12.29
CA ALA A 48 16.18 -3.63 13.26
C ALA A 48 14.93 -2.97 12.64
N ILE A 49 15.06 -2.37 11.46
CA ILE A 49 13.94 -1.75 10.73
C ILE A 49 12.92 -2.83 10.30
N THR A 50 13.40 -3.96 9.79
CA THR A 50 12.57 -5.09 9.37
C THR A 50 11.73 -5.60 10.53
N SER A 51 12.35 -5.86 11.70
CA SER A 51 11.63 -6.29 12.89
C SER A 51 10.64 -5.24 13.41
N ALA A 52 10.96 -3.95 13.32
CA ALA A 52 10.05 -2.88 13.71
C ALA A 52 8.79 -2.84 12.81
N ILE A 53 8.98 -2.99 11.50
CA ILE A 53 7.89 -3.06 10.52
C ILE A 53 7.03 -4.29 10.75
N GLU A 54 7.66 -5.46 10.88
CA GLU A 54 6.98 -6.73 11.15
C GLU A 54 6.12 -6.63 12.41
N ASN A 55 6.69 -6.18 13.53
CA ASN A 55 5.98 -6.06 14.80
C ASN A 55 4.82 -5.07 14.73
N MET A 56 4.99 -3.97 14.00
CA MET A 56 3.94 -2.99 13.79
C MET A 56 2.81 -3.53 12.91
N VAL A 57 3.11 -4.19 11.79
CA VAL A 57 2.08 -4.83 10.97
C VAL A 57 1.34 -5.88 11.80
N LYS A 58 2.07 -6.70 12.57
CA LYS A 58 1.48 -7.67 13.50
C LYS A 58 0.59 -6.96 14.52
N ALA A 59 1.01 -5.84 15.10
CA ALA A 59 0.22 -5.08 16.07
C ALA A 59 -1.05 -4.47 15.47
N VAL A 60 -0.99 -3.92 14.25
CA VAL A 60 -2.18 -3.44 13.52
C VAL A 60 -3.12 -4.61 13.19
N SER A 61 -2.57 -5.78 12.89
CA SER A 61 -3.32 -6.99 12.57
C SER A 61 -4.04 -7.61 13.77
N THR A 62 -3.44 -7.52 14.97
CA THR A 62 -3.98 -8.14 16.20
C THR A 62 -4.75 -7.16 17.08
N GLY A 63 -4.57 -5.85 16.88
CA GLY A 63 -5.27 -4.80 17.60
C GLY A 63 -6.78 -4.78 17.32
N SER A 64 -7.56 -5.44 18.18
CA SER A 64 -9.02 -5.55 18.07
C SER A 64 -9.78 -4.22 18.20
N SER A 65 -9.16 -3.17 18.75
CA SER A 65 -9.82 -1.88 19.01
C SER A 65 -9.85 -0.91 17.83
N TRP A 66 -9.27 -1.28 16.67
CA TRP A 66 -8.99 -0.33 15.59
C TRP A 66 -9.63 -0.66 14.24
N ILE A 67 -10.34 -1.78 14.13
CA ILE A 67 -10.96 -2.24 12.88
C ILE A 67 -12.40 -1.72 12.83
N VAL A 68 -12.77 -1.01 11.75
CA VAL A 68 -14.15 -0.60 11.49
C VAL A 68 -15.06 -1.83 11.53
N PRO A 69 -16.22 -1.78 12.21
CA PRO A 69 -17.16 -2.91 12.24
C PRO A 69 -17.54 -3.31 10.81
N ARG A 70 -17.67 -4.63 10.58
CA ARG A 70 -18.07 -5.16 9.28
C ARG A 70 -19.41 -4.54 8.84
N PRO A 71 -19.57 -4.27 7.54
CA PRO A 71 -20.84 -3.79 7.01
C PRO A 71 -21.95 -4.82 7.27
N GLU A 72 -23.18 -4.35 7.41
CA GLU A 72 -24.37 -5.20 7.37
C GLU A 72 -24.38 -6.05 6.09
N GLU A 73 -24.77 -7.33 6.21
CA GLU A 73 -24.71 -8.32 5.13
C GLU A 73 -25.45 -7.86 3.87
N ASN A 74 -26.57 -7.16 4.02
CA ASN A 74 -27.43 -6.72 2.93
C ASN A 74 -27.13 -5.30 2.40
N MET A 75 -25.97 -4.73 2.76
CA MET A 75 -25.60 -3.38 2.31
C MET A 75 -25.36 -3.34 0.79
N PRO A 76 -26.07 -2.48 0.03
CA PRO A 76 -25.85 -2.35 -1.41
C PRO A 76 -24.40 -2.03 -1.74
N PHE A 77 -23.85 -2.66 -2.79
CA PHE A 77 -22.43 -2.54 -3.14
C PHE A 77 -22.00 -1.08 -3.34
N LYS A 78 -22.86 -0.27 -3.98
CA LYS A 78 -22.64 1.18 -4.16
C LYS A 78 -22.51 1.95 -2.83
N VAL A 79 -23.28 1.57 -1.81
CA VAL A 79 -23.20 2.19 -0.47
C VAL A 79 -21.92 1.79 0.23
N ARG A 80 -21.53 0.51 0.12
CA ARG A 80 -20.25 -0.01 0.63
C ARG A 80 -19.07 0.75 0.03
N GLU A 81 -19.07 0.89 -1.29
CA GLU A 81 -18.11 1.63 -2.09
C GLU A 81 -18.03 3.12 -1.74
N PHE A 82 -19.15 3.74 -1.40
CA PHE A 82 -19.17 5.11 -0.87
C PHE A 82 -18.48 5.21 0.49
N LYS A 83 -18.73 4.26 1.41
CA LYS A 83 -18.06 4.19 2.71
C LYS A 83 -16.54 4.01 2.56
N VAL A 84 -16.10 3.14 1.63
CA VAL A 84 -14.68 2.94 1.31
C VAL A 84 -14.03 4.23 0.83
N ARG A 85 -14.64 4.94 -0.13
CA ARG A 85 -14.12 6.23 -0.62
C ARG A 85 -14.02 7.27 0.48
N ASN A 86 -15.01 7.37 1.36
CA ASN A 86 -14.98 8.31 2.47
C ASN A 86 -13.89 7.97 3.49
N ARG A 87 -13.67 6.67 3.75
CA ARG A 87 -12.58 6.21 4.61
C ARG A 87 -11.21 6.57 4.01
N ILE A 88 -11.02 6.36 2.71
CA ILE A 88 -9.81 6.77 1.99
C ILE A 88 -9.61 8.29 2.09
N LYS A 89 -10.66 9.08 1.85
CA LYS A 89 -10.61 10.55 1.97
C LYS A 89 -10.21 10.99 3.38
N TRP A 90 -10.73 10.34 4.42
CA TRP A 90 -10.39 10.64 5.81
C TRP A 90 -8.89 10.43 6.07
N TYR A 91 -8.36 9.24 5.74
CA TYR A 91 -6.92 8.96 5.91
C TYR A 91 -6.04 9.91 5.10
N ARG A 92 -6.42 10.14 3.83
CA ARG A 92 -5.70 11.03 2.92
C ARG A 92 -5.61 12.46 3.46
N ASN A 93 -6.71 12.99 4.02
CA ASN A 93 -6.77 14.36 4.53
C ASN A 93 -6.07 14.50 5.89
N THR A 94 -6.21 13.52 6.79
CA THR A 94 -5.54 13.53 8.09
C THR A 94 -4.03 13.39 7.94
N ALA A 95 -3.57 12.51 7.04
CA ALA A 95 -2.15 12.29 6.79
C ALA A 95 -1.45 13.50 6.12
N SER A 96 -2.20 14.40 5.47
CA SER A 96 -1.67 15.68 4.97
C SER A 96 -1.49 16.75 6.06
N VAL A 97 -2.22 16.66 7.18
CA VAL A 97 -2.08 17.61 8.30
C VAL A 97 -0.82 17.31 9.13
N GLU A 98 -0.50 16.04 9.36
CA GLU A 98 0.73 15.62 10.06
C GLU A 98 2.02 15.95 9.26
N GLY A 99 1.94 15.94 7.93
CA GLY A 99 3.05 16.32 7.04
C GLY A 99 3.35 17.82 6.98
N ALA A 100 2.42 18.69 7.40
CA ALA A 100 2.64 20.14 7.46
C ALA A 100 3.33 20.58 8.76
N VAL A 101 3.07 19.87 9.88
CA VAL A 101 3.65 20.16 11.20
C VAL A 101 5.12 19.72 11.29
N THR A 102 5.50 18.67 10.57
CA THR A 102 6.88 18.13 10.50
C THR A 102 7.78 18.85 9.49
N GLY A 103 7.24 19.75 8.67
CA GLY A 103 7.96 20.47 7.60
C GLY A 103 9.02 21.47 8.06
N ALA A 104 9.08 21.84 9.34
CA ALA A 104 10.12 22.70 9.91
C ALA A 104 11.37 21.94 10.41
N GLY A 105 11.34 20.60 10.49
CA GLY A 105 12.42 19.74 11.01
C GLY A 105 13.16 18.93 9.93
N GLY A 106 13.31 19.54 8.75
CA GLY A 106 13.79 18.99 7.47
C GLY A 106 14.64 17.72 7.47
N ILE A 107 14.31 16.80 6.54
CA ILE A 107 15.18 15.79 5.91
C ILE A 107 15.82 14.72 6.83
N LEU A 108 15.93 14.95 8.15
CA LEU A 108 16.66 14.13 9.11
C LEU A 108 15.77 13.23 9.99
N MET A 109 14.44 13.37 9.95
CA MET A 109 13.49 12.44 10.62
C MET A 109 13.10 11.21 9.76
N GLY A 110 13.81 10.96 8.65
CA GLY A 110 13.39 10.01 7.61
C GLY A 110 13.24 8.54 8.03
N PHE A 111 13.88 8.10 9.12
CA PHE A 111 13.81 6.71 9.61
C PHE A 111 12.81 6.51 10.76
N ALA A 112 12.64 7.48 11.65
CA ALA A 112 11.72 7.37 12.78
C ALA A 112 10.25 7.50 12.33
N ASP A 113 9.99 8.29 11.29
CA ASP A 113 8.64 8.49 10.75
C ASP A 113 8.20 7.35 9.81
N PHE A 114 9.15 6.59 9.26
CA PHE A 114 8.85 5.54 8.28
C PHE A 114 7.91 4.46 8.84
N PRO A 115 8.12 3.93 10.06
CA PRO A 115 7.17 3.05 10.72
C PRO A 115 5.79 3.69 10.95
N ALA A 116 5.73 4.95 11.41
CA ALA A 116 4.46 5.62 11.68
C ALA A 116 3.62 5.79 10.40
N PHE A 117 4.23 6.25 9.30
CA PHE A 117 3.55 6.38 8.00
C PHE A 117 3.06 5.03 7.46
N LEU A 118 3.87 3.97 7.62
CA LEU A 118 3.46 2.63 7.25
C LEU A 118 2.24 2.19 8.08
N THR A 119 2.24 2.47 9.39
CA THR A 119 1.16 2.09 10.31
C THR A 119 -0.18 2.64 9.85
N ILE A 120 -0.24 3.94 9.52
CA ILE A 120 -1.46 4.62 9.06
C ILE A 120 -1.97 4.00 7.75
N LYS A 121 -1.07 3.72 6.81
CA LYS A 121 -1.41 3.09 5.53
C LYS A 121 -1.92 1.67 5.69
N MET A 122 -1.26 0.87 6.54
CA MET A 122 -1.72 -0.48 6.86
C MET A 122 -3.09 -0.43 7.51
N LYS A 123 -3.29 0.42 8.51
CA LYS A 123 -4.59 0.58 9.17
C LYS A 123 -5.70 0.96 8.18
N MET A 124 -5.42 1.84 7.22
CA MET A 124 -6.36 2.14 6.14
C MET A 124 -6.71 0.90 5.32
N LEU A 125 -5.74 0.03 4.97
CA LEU A 125 -6.02 -1.23 4.28
C LEU A 125 -6.90 -2.16 5.10
N PHE A 126 -6.66 -2.28 6.41
CA PHE A 126 -7.50 -3.06 7.31
C PHE A 126 -8.94 -2.53 7.37
N ASP A 127 -9.12 -1.21 7.43
CA ASP A 127 -10.45 -0.59 7.40
C ASP A 127 -11.15 -0.81 6.06
N ILE A 128 -10.43 -0.73 4.94
CA ILE A 128 -10.97 -1.01 3.60
C ILE A 128 -11.40 -2.47 3.52
N ALA A 129 -10.56 -3.42 3.95
CA ALA A 129 -10.88 -4.85 3.96
C ALA A 129 -12.14 -5.13 4.79
N ALA A 130 -12.22 -4.55 6.00
CA ALA A 130 -13.39 -4.69 6.87
C ALA A 130 -14.65 -4.13 6.20
N LEU A 131 -14.56 -2.99 5.52
CA LEU A 131 -15.66 -2.42 4.73
C LEU A 131 -16.06 -3.29 3.53
N TYR A 132 -15.16 -4.12 3.00
CA TYR A 132 -15.50 -5.13 2.00
C TYR A 132 -16.09 -6.42 2.59
N GLY A 133 -16.19 -6.52 3.93
CA GLY A 133 -16.70 -7.70 4.63
C GLY A 133 -15.62 -8.76 4.91
N VAL A 134 -14.35 -8.47 4.61
CA VAL A 134 -13.25 -9.41 4.74
C VAL A 134 -12.84 -9.58 6.20
N ASN A 135 -12.59 -10.84 6.58
CA ASN A 135 -12.13 -11.18 7.91
C ASN A 135 -10.60 -11.08 8.02
N THR A 136 -10.11 -9.90 8.42
CA THR A 136 -8.67 -9.68 8.61
C THR A 136 -8.05 -10.42 9.80
N LYS A 137 -8.85 -11.19 10.58
CA LYS A 137 -8.29 -12.17 11.54
C LYS A 137 -7.66 -13.35 10.81
N GLU A 138 -8.14 -13.68 9.61
CA GLU A 138 -7.55 -14.71 8.78
C GLU A 138 -6.17 -14.26 8.30
N TYR A 139 -5.21 -15.17 8.36
CA TYR A 139 -3.84 -14.87 8.00
C TYR A 139 -3.72 -14.54 6.50
N GLN A 140 -4.39 -15.32 5.65
CA GLN A 140 -4.39 -15.12 4.20
C GLN A 140 -4.89 -13.71 3.83
N GLU A 141 -5.90 -13.19 4.51
CA GLU A 141 -6.40 -11.85 4.24
C GLU A 141 -5.40 -10.75 4.65
N ARG A 142 -4.62 -10.97 5.72
CA ARG A 142 -3.52 -10.08 6.10
C ARG A 142 -2.39 -10.11 5.07
N LEU A 143 -2.07 -11.30 4.58
CA LEU A 143 -1.07 -11.49 3.54
C LEU A 143 -1.49 -10.84 2.23
N PHE A 144 -2.76 -10.95 1.84
CA PHE A 144 -3.33 -10.25 0.69
C PHE A 144 -3.11 -8.72 0.78
N LEU A 145 -3.37 -8.13 1.94
CA LEU A 145 -3.15 -6.69 2.17
C LEU A 145 -1.68 -6.30 2.01
N LEU A 146 -0.74 -7.14 2.44
CA LEU A 146 0.70 -6.91 2.25
C LEU A 146 1.08 -6.90 0.76
N TYR A 147 0.52 -7.82 -0.03
CA TYR A 147 0.76 -7.83 -1.47
C TYR A 147 0.10 -6.65 -2.21
N VAL A 148 -1.10 -6.23 -1.80
CA VAL A 148 -1.73 -4.99 -2.30
C VAL A 148 -0.88 -3.77 -1.99
N PHE A 149 -0.27 -3.73 -0.80
CA PHE A 149 0.65 -2.67 -0.41
C PHE A 149 1.91 -2.67 -1.30
N GLN A 150 2.56 -3.82 -1.50
CA GLN A 150 3.71 -3.94 -2.40
C GLN A 150 3.35 -3.61 -3.86
N LEU A 151 2.20 -4.06 -4.36
CA LEU A 151 1.70 -3.72 -5.69
C LEU A 151 1.54 -2.20 -5.86
N THR A 152 1.23 -1.48 -4.79
CA THR A 152 1.13 -0.02 -4.82
C THR A 152 2.51 0.64 -4.81
N PHE A 153 3.37 0.24 -3.88
CA PHE A 153 4.65 0.89 -3.58
C PHE A 153 5.84 0.03 -3.95
N SER A 154 5.94 -0.33 -5.22
CA SER A 154 7.12 -1.01 -5.77
C SER A 154 7.44 -0.51 -7.17
N SER A 155 8.57 -0.95 -7.72
CA SER A 155 8.93 -0.66 -9.11
C SER A 155 7.92 -1.26 -10.08
N GLN A 156 7.82 -0.71 -11.31
CA GLN A 156 6.92 -1.27 -12.31
C GLN A 156 7.20 -2.76 -12.57
N GLN A 157 8.48 -3.17 -12.60
CA GLN A 157 8.83 -4.59 -12.76
C GLN A 157 8.27 -5.46 -11.63
N ARG A 158 8.36 -5.00 -10.38
CA ARG A 158 7.82 -5.71 -9.23
C ARG A 158 6.29 -5.78 -9.28
N LYS A 159 5.62 -4.70 -9.71
CA LYS A 159 4.15 -4.69 -9.92
C LYS A 159 3.70 -5.73 -10.94
N ASN A 160 4.40 -5.85 -12.06
CA ASN A 160 4.11 -6.86 -13.08
C ASN A 160 4.22 -8.29 -12.53
N ASN A 161 5.14 -8.54 -11.59
CA ASN A 161 5.26 -9.86 -10.95
C ASN A 161 4.18 -10.10 -9.90
N LEU A 162 3.71 -9.04 -9.21
CA LEU A 162 2.73 -9.14 -8.14
C LEU A 162 1.27 -9.15 -8.62
N ILE A 163 0.99 -8.54 -9.77
CA ILE A 163 -0.39 -8.40 -10.25
C ILE A 163 -1.03 -9.76 -10.56
N GLU A 164 -0.26 -10.71 -11.07
CA GLU A 164 -0.72 -12.08 -11.35
C GLU A 164 -1.20 -12.80 -10.08
N LEU A 165 -0.47 -12.60 -8.97
CA LEU A 165 -0.82 -13.12 -7.66
C LEU A 165 -2.09 -12.48 -7.11
N VAL A 166 -2.24 -11.16 -7.25
CA VAL A 166 -3.44 -10.43 -6.77
C VAL A 166 -4.68 -10.78 -7.60
N GLU A 167 -4.53 -10.96 -8.91
CA GLU A 167 -5.60 -11.33 -9.83
C GLU A 167 -6.11 -12.75 -9.61
N ASN A 168 -5.20 -13.68 -9.29
CA ASN A 168 -5.50 -15.11 -9.12
C ASN A 168 -5.31 -15.56 -7.67
N TRP A 169 -5.67 -14.70 -6.71
CA TRP A 169 -5.38 -14.90 -5.29
C TRP A 169 -5.80 -16.28 -4.76
N GLU A 170 -7.01 -16.73 -5.09
CA GLU A 170 -7.54 -18.02 -4.61
C GLU A 170 -6.71 -19.21 -5.11
N SER A 171 -6.10 -19.12 -6.30
CA SER A 171 -5.24 -20.15 -6.86
C SER A 171 -3.84 -20.17 -6.25
N TYR A 172 -3.31 -19.00 -5.87
CA TYR A 172 -1.96 -18.89 -5.34
C TYR A 172 -1.88 -18.99 -3.82
N LYS A 173 -2.94 -18.64 -3.06
CA LYS A 173 -2.88 -18.43 -1.60
C LYS A 173 -2.29 -19.60 -0.80
N GLU A 174 -2.40 -20.83 -1.28
CA GLU A 174 -1.84 -22.02 -0.63
C GLU A 174 -0.34 -22.23 -0.90
N SER A 175 0.17 -21.65 -1.98
CA SER A 175 1.60 -21.66 -2.36
C SER A 175 2.41 -20.51 -1.77
N LEU A 176 1.72 -19.54 -1.15
CA LEU A 176 2.33 -18.37 -0.51
C LEU A 176 2.80 -18.72 0.92
N PRO A 177 3.64 -17.89 1.56
CA PRO A 177 4.11 -18.12 2.92
C PRO A 177 2.98 -18.55 3.85
N ALA A 178 3.19 -19.62 4.64
CA ALA A 178 2.13 -20.19 5.48
C ALA A 178 1.92 -19.38 6.77
N SER A 179 2.90 -18.55 7.12
CA SER A 179 2.93 -17.76 8.34
C SER A 179 3.55 -16.39 8.12
N MET A 180 3.34 -15.50 9.08
CA MET A 180 3.89 -14.15 9.03
C MET A 180 5.42 -14.13 9.16
N ASP A 181 6.00 -15.19 9.72
CA ASP A 181 7.45 -15.31 9.97
C ASP A 181 8.20 -15.76 8.69
N GLU A 182 7.50 -16.43 7.77
CA GLU A 182 8.02 -16.84 6.46
C GLU A 182 7.90 -15.74 5.40
N PHE A 183 7.17 -14.65 5.69
CA PHE A 183 7.01 -13.55 4.76
C PHE A 183 8.33 -12.80 4.55
N ASP A 184 8.64 -12.45 3.30
CA ASP A 184 9.86 -11.71 2.96
C ASP A 184 9.76 -10.22 3.34
N TRP A 185 9.94 -9.97 4.64
CA TRP A 185 9.91 -8.64 5.23
C TRP A 185 11.02 -7.74 4.71
N LYS A 186 12.18 -8.29 4.34
CA LYS A 186 13.31 -7.52 3.81
C LYS A 186 12.91 -6.90 2.46
N THR A 187 12.36 -7.71 1.56
CA THR A 187 11.90 -7.18 0.26
C THR A 187 10.73 -6.22 0.43
N PHE A 188 9.78 -6.50 1.33
CA PHE A 188 8.70 -5.55 1.64
C PHE A 188 9.23 -4.18 2.09
N GLN A 189 10.19 -4.18 3.02
CA GLN A 189 10.82 -2.98 3.56
C GLN A 189 11.56 -2.20 2.48
N LEU A 190 12.31 -2.89 1.62
CA LEU A 190 13.09 -2.27 0.54
C LEU A 190 12.19 -1.68 -0.55
N ASP A 191 11.21 -2.45 -1.04
CA ASP A 191 10.25 -1.99 -2.06
C ASP A 191 9.60 -0.67 -1.62
N TYR A 192 9.11 -0.64 -0.37
CA TYR A 192 8.45 0.54 0.17
C TYR A 192 9.42 1.71 0.37
N ARG A 193 10.59 1.48 0.96
CA ARG A 193 11.58 2.54 1.22
C ARG A 193 12.05 3.17 -0.08
N ASP A 194 12.43 2.37 -1.06
CA ASP A 194 12.94 2.85 -2.35
C ASP A 194 11.88 3.65 -3.12
N TYR A 195 10.61 3.24 -3.02
CA TYR A 195 9.50 3.99 -3.62
C TYR A 195 9.30 5.37 -2.96
N ILE A 196 9.35 5.43 -1.63
CA ILE A 196 9.20 6.69 -0.88
C ILE A 196 10.41 7.60 -1.08
N ASP A 197 11.62 7.05 -1.07
CA ASP A 197 12.85 7.80 -1.27
C ASP A 197 12.87 8.43 -2.67
N LEU A 198 12.44 7.70 -3.71
CA LEU A 198 12.28 8.27 -5.05
C LEU A 198 11.24 9.41 -5.07
N ALA A 199 10.12 9.23 -4.35
CA ALA A 199 9.11 10.27 -4.22
C ALA A 199 9.60 11.49 -3.44
N LYS A 200 10.56 11.32 -2.51
CA LYS A 200 11.25 12.41 -1.77
C LYS A 200 12.29 13.12 -2.64
N LEU A 201 13.04 12.38 -3.46
CA LEU A 201 14.00 12.97 -4.40
C LEU A 201 13.32 13.86 -5.44
N ALA A 202 12.11 13.51 -5.89
CA ALA A 202 11.31 14.37 -6.76
C ALA A 202 10.95 15.73 -6.11
N GLN A 203 10.99 15.83 -4.78
CA GLN A 203 10.72 17.06 -4.02
C GLN A 203 11.92 18.01 -3.97
N LEU A 204 13.12 17.52 -4.32
CA LEU A 204 14.36 18.32 -4.35
C LEU A 204 14.56 19.10 -5.67
N ILE A 205 13.63 18.98 -6.63
CA ILE A 205 13.66 19.76 -7.86
C ILE A 205 13.37 21.24 -7.47
N PRO A 206 14.29 22.20 -7.72
CA PRO A 206 14.29 23.55 -7.12
C PRO A 206 13.08 24.45 -7.43
N LEU A 207 12.11 23.98 -8.21
CA LEU A 207 10.90 24.71 -8.58
C LEU A 207 9.71 24.41 -7.66
N ILE A 208 9.83 23.50 -6.70
CA ILE A 208 8.70 22.97 -5.93
C ILE A 208 9.02 23.00 -4.42
N GLY A 209 8.49 24.00 -3.70
CA GLY A 209 8.86 24.33 -2.31
C GLY A 209 8.29 23.42 -1.20
N ALA A 210 8.37 23.88 0.06
CA ALA A 210 8.09 23.11 1.29
C ALA A 210 6.68 22.46 1.43
N GLY A 211 5.72 22.76 0.55
CA GLY A 211 4.40 22.11 0.51
C GLY A 211 4.36 20.73 -0.17
N VAL A 212 5.47 20.30 -0.79
CA VAL A 212 5.50 19.08 -1.62
C VAL A 212 5.40 17.80 -0.80
N GLY A 213 5.97 17.75 0.40
CA GLY A 213 5.92 16.55 1.25
C GLY A 213 4.49 16.13 1.62
N ALA A 214 3.66 17.10 2.02
CA ALA A 214 2.25 16.86 2.33
C ALA A 214 1.46 16.42 1.09
N ILE A 215 1.71 17.03 -0.08
CA ILE A 215 1.09 16.66 -1.36
C ILE A 215 1.50 15.24 -1.78
N ALA A 216 2.77 14.88 -1.60
CA ALA A 216 3.26 13.55 -1.89
C ALA A 216 2.57 12.51 -1.01
N ASN A 217 2.50 12.72 0.31
CA ASN A 217 1.84 11.79 1.22
C ASN A 217 0.34 11.64 0.91
N TYR A 218 -0.33 12.74 0.60
CA TYR A 218 -1.72 12.75 0.12
C TYR A 218 -1.89 11.86 -1.12
N ARG A 219 -1.05 12.05 -2.14
CA ARG A 219 -1.13 11.27 -3.40
C ARG A 219 -0.85 9.79 -3.17
N LEU A 220 0.14 9.46 -2.34
CA LEU A 220 0.51 8.08 -2.01
C LEU A 220 -0.61 7.36 -1.26
N THR A 221 -1.24 8.03 -0.30
CA THR A 221 -2.36 7.47 0.47
C THR A 221 -3.58 7.25 -0.43
N GLU A 222 -3.89 8.22 -1.28
CA GLU A 222 -4.98 8.10 -2.26
C GLU A 222 -4.72 6.97 -3.28
N GLN A 223 -3.47 6.83 -3.75
CA GLN A 223 -3.06 5.75 -4.64
C GLN A 223 -3.24 4.37 -3.99
N LEU A 224 -2.80 4.20 -2.75
CA LEU A 224 -2.99 2.96 -2.00
C LEU A 224 -4.49 2.64 -1.83
N GLY A 225 -5.29 3.63 -1.44
CA GLY A 225 -6.73 3.46 -1.29
C GLY A 225 -7.40 2.99 -2.59
N ARG A 226 -7.09 3.64 -3.72
CA ARG A 226 -7.62 3.24 -5.04
C ARG A 226 -7.18 1.83 -5.45
N ASN A 227 -5.92 1.49 -5.24
CA ASN A 227 -5.40 0.16 -5.59
C ASN A 227 -6.04 -0.95 -4.74
N ALA A 228 -6.16 -0.75 -3.43
CA ALA A 228 -6.80 -1.72 -2.54
C ALA A 228 -8.27 -1.94 -2.92
N MET A 229 -8.96 -0.85 -3.19
CA MET A 229 -10.34 -0.86 -3.63
C MET A 229 -10.53 -1.64 -4.94
N ASN A 230 -9.68 -1.43 -5.94
CA ASN A 230 -9.71 -2.21 -7.19
C ASN A 230 -9.29 -3.66 -7.01
N ALA A 231 -8.35 -3.96 -6.11
CA ALA A 231 -7.98 -5.34 -5.79
C ALA A 231 -9.15 -6.13 -5.17
N PHE A 232 -9.91 -5.51 -4.26
CA PHE A 232 -11.12 -6.12 -3.70
C PHE A 232 -12.25 -6.25 -4.72
N ARG A 233 -12.47 -5.23 -5.56
CA ARG A 233 -13.43 -5.32 -6.66
C ARG A 233 -13.09 -6.45 -7.62
N LEU A 234 -11.81 -6.61 -7.96
CA LEU A 234 -11.36 -7.70 -8.83
C LEU A 234 -11.72 -9.06 -8.21
N ARG A 235 -11.37 -9.30 -6.93
CA ARG A 235 -11.75 -10.53 -6.23
C ARG A 235 -13.25 -10.79 -6.22
N LEU A 236 -14.07 -9.76 -6.03
CA LEU A 236 -15.54 -9.89 -6.01
C LEU A 236 -16.15 -10.11 -7.40
N LEU A 237 -15.47 -9.71 -8.47
CA LEU A 237 -15.93 -9.90 -9.85
C LEU A 237 -15.50 -11.25 -10.44
N THR A 238 -14.46 -11.88 -9.88
CA THR A 238 -13.91 -13.16 -10.36
C THR A 238 -14.33 -14.36 -9.52
N GLN A 239 -15.00 -14.15 -8.39
CA GLN A 239 -15.67 -15.16 -7.56
C GLN A 239 -17.11 -15.38 -8.04
#